data_AF-A0A938LLJ1-F1
#
_entry.id   AF-A0A938LLJ1-F1
#
_cell.length_a   1.000
_cell.length_b   1.000
_cell.length_c   1.000
_cell.angle_alpha   90.00
_cell.angle_beta   90.00
_cell.angle_gamma   90.00
#
_symmetry.space_group_name_H-M   'P 1'
#
loop_
_entity.id
_entity.type
_entity.pdbx_description
1 polymer ?
#
loop_
_entity_poly.entity_id
_entity_poly.type
_entity_poly.pdbx_seq_one_letter_code
_entity_poly.pdbx_strand_id
1 'polypeptide(L)'
;MSVTRMQELQICFGKQKQADIGTANTGVQMWQLRKLNAALANPKLNTENDAEEFGKGHEFPTQSFQTSWDVNGTLEKYLGGEIGAWAMAYGLGKVVKSGTTPNFTYTCTPLIPSSGDAAELPYFSFVEQIRPGAGVVADRMAVGCAVEGWTISIGSGPG
;
A
#
# COMPACT_ATOMS: atom_id res chain seq x y z
N MET A 1 -25.27 13.00 -0.57
CA MET A 1 -23.82 12.74 -0.75
C MET A 1 -23.63 12.31 -2.21
N SER A 2 -22.90 13.09 -3.03
CA SER A 2 -22.80 12.87 -4.49
C SER A 2 -21.94 11.64 -4.81
N VAL A 3 -22.58 10.57 -5.28
CA VAL A 3 -21.95 9.31 -5.71
C VAL A 3 -21.15 9.42 -7.01
N THR A 4 -21.37 10.49 -7.79
CA THR A 4 -20.72 10.70 -9.09
C THR A 4 -19.21 10.93 -8.97
N ARG A 5 -18.73 11.46 -7.84
CA ARG A 5 -17.30 11.79 -7.67
C ARG A 5 -16.40 10.58 -7.36
N MET A 6 -16.95 9.47 -6.86
CA MET A 6 -16.15 8.28 -6.52
C MET A 6 -15.97 7.31 -7.70
N GLN A 7 -16.80 7.40 -8.74
CA GLN A 7 -16.69 6.53 -9.92
C GLN A 7 -15.46 6.85 -10.79
N GLU A 8 -14.87 8.03 -10.64
CA GLU A 8 -13.73 8.51 -11.41
C GLU A 8 -12.38 8.31 -10.69
N LEU A 9 -12.38 7.54 -9.59
CA LEU A 9 -11.19 7.23 -8.82
C LEU A 9 -10.27 6.29 -9.61
N GLN A 10 -9.02 6.72 -9.77
CA GLN A 10 -7.95 5.91 -10.33
C GLN A 10 -6.92 5.61 -9.24
N ILE A 11 -6.42 4.37 -9.25
CA ILE A 11 -5.36 3.94 -8.35
C ILE A 11 -4.16 3.44 -9.14
N CYS A 12 -2.99 3.55 -8.54
CA CYS A 12 -1.76 3.04 -9.11
C CYS A 12 -0.85 2.55 -7.99
N PHE A 13 -0.16 1.43 -8.17
CA PHE A 13 0.78 0.94 -7.17
C PHE A 13 2.03 0.29 -7.79
N GLY A 14 3.09 0.20 -6.98
CA GLY A 14 4.36 -0.39 -7.40
C GLY A 14 4.23 -1.88 -7.78
N LYS A 15 4.57 -2.21 -9.03
CA LYS A 15 4.78 -3.61 -9.47
C LYS A 15 6.23 -4.08 -9.24
N GLN A 16 7.14 -3.15 -8.94
CA GLN A 16 8.50 -3.44 -8.47
C GLN A 16 8.68 -2.83 -7.09
N LYS A 17 9.45 -3.51 -6.23
CA LYS A 17 9.79 -2.98 -4.92
C LYS A 17 10.50 -1.64 -5.02
N GLN A 18 10.31 -0.79 -4.03
CA GLN A 18 11.08 0.44 -3.90
C GLN A 18 12.56 0.15 -3.65
N ALA A 19 13.42 1.09 -4.04
CA ALA A 19 14.85 0.99 -3.75
C ALA A 19 15.14 1.19 -2.25
N ASP A 20 14.35 2.06 -1.61
CA ASP A 20 14.40 2.38 -0.19
C ASP A 20 13.00 2.86 0.25
N ILE A 21 12.69 2.79 1.55
CA ILE A 21 11.40 3.15 2.13
C ILE A 21 10.99 4.59 1.78
N GLY A 22 11.96 5.52 1.71
CA GLY A 22 11.73 6.92 1.33
C GLY A 22 11.79 7.22 -0.16
N THR A 23 12.10 6.22 -1.01
CA THR A 23 12.31 6.43 -2.45
C THR A 23 11.11 5.93 -3.26
N ALA A 24 10.31 6.87 -3.76
CA ALA A 24 9.13 6.61 -4.59
C ALA A 24 9.43 5.73 -5.82
N ASN A 25 8.50 4.82 -6.16
CA ASN A 25 8.53 4.13 -7.44
C ASN A 25 8.37 5.12 -8.61
N THR A 26 9.14 4.90 -9.68
CA THR A 26 8.99 5.67 -10.92
C THR A 26 7.82 5.15 -11.75
N GLY A 27 7.26 5.96 -12.66
CA GLY A 27 6.07 5.58 -13.44
C GLY A 27 6.18 4.24 -14.18
N VAL A 28 7.37 3.86 -14.66
CA VAL A 28 7.60 2.57 -15.36
C VAL A 28 7.45 1.37 -14.41
N GLN A 29 7.69 1.59 -13.12
CA GLN A 29 7.62 0.61 -12.04
C GLN A 29 6.24 0.53 -11.40
N MET A 30 5.28 1.31 -11.88
CA MET A 30 3.94 1.34 -11.35
C MET A 30 2.95 0.67 -12.29
N TRP A 31 1.83 0.24 -11.71
CA TRP A 31 0.74 -0.40 -12.41
C TRP A 31 -0.58 0.29 -12.06
N GLN A 32 -1.21 0.87 -13.08
CA GLN A 32 -2.48 1.56 -12.94
C GLN A 32 -3.64 0.57 -13.02
N LEU A 33 -4.56 0.68 -12.07
CA LEU A 33 -5.71 -0.20 -11.94
C LEU A 33 -6.95 0.60 -11.53
N ARG A 34 -8.11 -0.01 -11.75
CA ARG A 34 -9.36 0.39 -11.09
C ARG A 34 -9.42 -0.31 -9.72
N LYS A 35 -10.45 -0.13 -8.90
CA LYS A 35 -10.72 -1.02 -7.74
C LYS A 35 -12.22 -1.24 -7.57
N LEU A 36 -12.61 -2.27 -6.83
CA LEU A 36 -14.02 -2.61 -6.65
C LEU A 36 -14.69 -1.80 -5.54
N ASN A 37 -13.94 -1.41 -4.51
CA ASN A 37 -14.43 -0.51 -3.46
C ASN A 37 -14.23 0.96 -3.86
N ALA A 38 -15.07 1.83 -3.31
CA ALA A 38 -14.98 3.27 -3.48
C ALA A 38 -14.27 3.96 -2.28
N ALA A 39 -13.74 3.19 -1.33
CA ALA A 39 -13.15 3.72 -0.11
C ALA A 39 -11.78 4.35 -0.41
N LEU A 40 -11.62 5.64 -0.13
CA LEU A 40 -10.33 6.33 -0.30
C LEU A 40 -9.39 6.01 0.88
N ALA A 41 -8.09 5.90 0.62
CA ALA A 41 -7.08 5.88 1.67
C ALA A 41 -7.01 7.28 2.29
N ASN A 42 -7.58 7.42 3.48
CA ASN A 42 -7.61 8.68 4.20
C ASN A 42 -6.48 8.71 5.23
N PRO A 43 -5.38 9.44 4.97
CA PRO A 43 -4.30 9.55 5.94
C PRO A 43 -4.79 10.28 7.19
N LYS A 44 -4.61 9.65 8.35
CA LYS A 44 -4.78 10.27 9.66
C LYS A 44 -3.43 10.74 10.15
N LEU A 45 -3.34 12.04 10.43
CA LEU A 45 -2.15 12.66 10.99
C LEU A 45 -2.27 12.59 12.52
N ASN A 46 -1.37 11.84 13.14
CA ASN A 46 -1.32 11.75 14.60
C ASN A 46 -0.37 12.82 15.15
N THR A 47 -0.76 13.35 16.31
CA THR A 47 0.04 14.30 17.08
C THR A 47 0.04 13.86 18.54
N GLU A 48 1.18 13.97 19.17
CA GLU A 48 1.30 13.87 20.62
C GLU A 48 1.44 15.28 21.21
N ASN A 49 1.18 15.43 22.50
CA ASN A 49 1.37 16.69 23.20
C ASN A 49 2.20 16.47 24.46
N ASP A 50 2.78 17.55 24.96
CA ASP A 50 3.54 17.55 26.21
C ASP A 50 2.64 17.56 27.46
N ALA A 51 1.33 17.28 27.35
CA ALA A 51 0.38 17.33 28.47
C ALA A 51 0.85 16.46 29.65
N GLU A 52 1.33 15.26 29.33
CA GLU A 52 1.73 14.22 30.27
C GLU A 52 3.23 14.28 30.66
N GLU A 53 3.96 15.30 30.19
CA GLU A 53 5.38 15.42 30.46
C GLU A 53 5.65 15.89 31.90
N PHE A 54 6.38 15.06 32.67
CA PHE A 54 6.77 15.39 34.04
C PHE A 54 7.88 16.45 34.06
N GLY A 55 7.71 17.48 34.90
CA GLY A 55 8.73 18.52 35.13
C GLY A 55 8.41 19.89 34.51
N LYS A 56 7.30 20.05 33.79
CA LYS A 56 6.91 21.33 33.17
C LYS A 56 6.19 22.33 34.09
N GLY A 57 5.82 21.90 35.30
CA GLY A 57 5.25 22.77 36.34
C GLY A 57 3.76 23.11 36.20
N HIS A 58 3.05 22.55 35.21
CA HIS A 58 1.58 22.61 35.09
C HIS A 58 1.05 21.40 34.31
N GLU A 59 -0.27 21.25 34.18
CA GLU A 59 -0.90 20.10 33.50
C GLU A 59 -1.29 20.40 32.04
N PHE A 60 -1.31 21.68 31.65
CA PHE A 60 -1.79 22.09 30.33
C PHE A 60 -0.76 21.81 29.22
N PRO A 61 -1.22 21.42 28.01
CA PRO A 61 -0.33 21.28 26.86
C PRO A 61 0.19 22.64 26.39
N THR A 62 1.48 22.73 26.14
CA THR A 62 2.19 23.91 25.62
C THR A 62 2.71 23.68 24.20
N GLN A 63 3.04 22.44 23.84
CA GLN A 63 3.53 22.04 22.53
C GLN A 63 2.82 20.80 22.01
N SER A 64 2.74 20.69 20.68
CA SER A 64 2.23 19.54 19.95
C SER A 64 3.29 19.04 18.98
N PHE A 65 3.53 17.74 18.99
CA PHE A 65 4.55 17.06 18.21
C PHE A 65 3.89 16.21 17.14
N GLN A 66 4.33 16.35 15.89
CA GLN A 66 3.89 15.49 14.79
C GLN A 66 4.57 14.13 14.93
N THR A 67 3.81 13.04 14.95
CA THR A 67 4.38 11.71 15.23
C THR A 67 4.33 10.79 14.02
N SER A 68 3.14 10.42 13.57
CA SER A 68 2.95 9.40 12.54
C SER A 68 1.81 9.75 11.61
N TRP A 69 1.91 9.23 10.39
CA TRP A 69 0.82 9.22 9.43
C TRP A 69 0.28 7.79 9.37
N ASP A 70 -0.97 7.60 9.76
CA ASP A 70 -1.66 6.34 9.61
C ASP A 70 -2.40 6.37 8.26
N VAL A 71 -1.93 5.56 7.31
CA VAL A 71 -2.49 5.46 5.97
C VAL A 71 -3.04 4.05 5.80
N ASN A 72 -4.29 3.85 6.23
CA ASN A 72 -4.99 2.60 6.02
C ASN A 72 -5.86 2.66 4.75
N GLY A 73 -5.77 1.63 3.91
CA GLY A 73 -6.60 1.48 2.72
C GLY A 73 -6.72 0.02 2.32
N THR A 74 -7.93 -0.42 1.99
CA THR A 74 -8.17 -1.77 1.47
C THR A 74 -8.20 -1.76 -0.05
N LEU A 75 -7.47 -2.69 -0.68
CA LEU A 75 -7.54 -2.92 -2.11
C LEU A 75 -8.43 -4.14 -2.41
N GLU A 76 -9.61 -3.90 -2.97
CA GLU A 76 -10.50 -4.99 -3.39
C GLU A 76 -10.46 -5.22 -4.89
N LYS A 77 -10.22 -6.49 -5.26
CA LYS A 77 -10.10 -6.95 -6.64
C LYS A 77 -10.59 -8.38 -6.84
N TYR A 78 -11.07 -8.65 -8.05
CA TYR A 78 -11.23 -10.02 -8.53
C TYR A 78 -9.88 -10.71 -8.54
N LEU A 79 -9.84 -11.94 -8.04
CA LEU A 79 -8.64 -12.76 -8.06
C LEU A 79 -8.32 -13.15 -9.51
N GLY A 80 -7.23 -12.60 -10.03
CA GLY A 80 -6.59 -13.02 -11.27
C GLY A 80 -5.12 -13.34 -11.02
N GLY A 81 -4.46 -13.99 -11.98
CA GLY A 81 -3.05 -14.38 -11.85
C GLY A 81 -2.12 -13.21 -11.50
N GLU A 82 -2.37 -12.03 -12.04
CA GLU A 82 -1.55 -10.83 -11.80
C GLU A 82 -1.71 -10.27 -10.38
N ILE A 83 -2.94 -10.05 -9.92
CA ILE A 83 -3.22 -9.53 -8.57
C ILE A 83 -2.85 -10.57 -7.51
N GLY A 84 -3.10 -11.86 -7.78
CA GLY A 84 -2.70 -12.95 -6.89
C GLY A 84 -1.19 -13.01 -6.73
N ALA A 85 -0.44 -12.97 -7.84
CA ALA A 85 1.03 -12.95 -7.79
C ALA A 85 1.56 -11.71 -7.05
N TRP A 86 0.97 -10.53 -7.28
CA TRP A 86 1.34 -9.30 -6.58
C TRP A 86 1.11 -9.41 -5.06
N ALA A 87 -0.09 -9.83 -4.63
CA ALA A 87 -0.44 -9.95 -3.22
C ALA A 87 0.47 -10.95 -2.49
N MET A 88 0.78 -12.08 -3.13
CA MET A 88 1.69 -13.09 -2.55
C MET A 88 3.14 -12.60 -2.52
N ALA A 89 3.60 -11.93 -3.58
CA ALA A 89 4.96 -11.41 -3.66
C ALA A 89 5.26 -10.37 -2.58
N TYR A 90 4.35 -9.41 -2.40
CA TYR A 90 4.50 -8.35 -1.40
C TYR A 90 4.12 -8.78 0.02
N GLY A 91 3.18 -9.72 0.17
CA GLY A 91 2.76 -10.22 1.49
C GLY A 91 3.75 -11.23 2.11
N LEU A 92 4.45 -12.02 1.30
CA LEU A 92 5.42 -13.01 1.79
C LEU A 92 6.88 -12.53 1.67
N GLY A 93 7.16 -11.64 0.74
CA GLY A 93 8.43 -10.90 0.62
C GLY A 93 9.56 -11.63 -0.09
N LYS A 94 9.63 -12.96 -0.05
CA LYS A 94 10.63 -13.74 -0.80
C LYS A 94 10.03 -14.35 -2.05
N VAL A 95 10.54 -13.96 -3.21
CA VAL A 95 9.96 -14.29 -4.52
C VAL A 95 11.02 -14.86 -5.45
N VAL A 96 10.75 -16.06 -5.98
CA VAL A 96 11.53 -16.67 -7.06
C VAL A 96 10.65 -16.76 -8.30
N LYS A 97 11.05 -16.06 -9.36
CA LYS A 97 10.40 -16.14 -10.67
C LYS A 97 11.09 -17.19 -11.53
N SER A 98 10.33 -18.09 -12.13
CA SER A 98 10.81 -19.08 -13.09
C SER A 98 9.92 -19.14 -14.34
N GLY A 99 10.40 -19.83 -15.38
CA GLY A 99 9.71 -19.97 -16.67
C GLY A 99 10.10 -18.91 -17.70
N THR A 100 9.45 -18.98 -18.87
CA THR A 100 9.69 -18.12 -20.03
C THR A 100 8.36 -17.71 -20.65
N THR A 101 8.34 -16.58 -21.36
CA THR A 101 7.14 -16.08 -22.04
C THR A 101 6.48 -17.19 -22.88
N PRO A 102 5.15 -17.43 -22.75
CA PRO A 102 4.17 -16.63 -22.00
C PRO A 102 3.96 -17.05 -20.53
N ASN A 103 4.59 -18.13 -20.07
CA ASN A 103 4.27 -18.79 -18.80
C ASN A 103 5.32 -18.49 -17.73
N PHE A 104 4.92 -17.76 -16.68
CA PHE A 104 5.76 -17.48 -15.52
C PHE A 104 5.17 -18.13 -14.28
N THR A 105 6.05 -18.68 -13.43
CA THR A 105 5.69 -19.16 -12.09
C THR A 105 6.39 -18.28 -11.06
N TYR A 106 5.63 -17.78 -10.09
CA TYR A 106 6.15 -17.04 -8.94
C TYR A 106 6.03 -17.92 -7.70
N THR A 107 7.17 -18.35 -7.18
CA THR A 107 7.23 -19.05 -5.89
C THR A 107 7.46 -18.01 -4.80
N CYS A 108 6.43 -17.78 -3.98
CA CYS A 108 6.48 -16.80 -2.89
C CYS A 108 6.52 -17.55 -1.55
N THR A 109 7.51 -17.25 -0.71
CA THR A 109 7.67 -17.83 0.63
C THR A 109 7.84 -16.73 1.67
N PRO A 110 7.46 -16.95 2.95
CA PRO A 110 7.72 -15.97 4.00
C PRO A 110 9.22 -15.63 4.13
N LEU A 111 9.54 -14.40 4.53
CA LEU A 111 10.88 -14.02 4.95
C LEU A 111 11.25 -14.72 6.27
N ILE A 112 12.47 -15.23 6.35
CA ILE A 112 13.02 -15.85 7.57
C ILE A 112 14.29 -15.10 7.98
N PRO A 113 14.21 -14.08 8.85
CA PRO A 113 15.36 -13.28 9.24
C PRO A 113 16.50 -14.10 9.86
N SER A 114 16.17 -15.16 10.60
CA SER A 114 17.16 -16.08 11.18
C SER A 114 17.94 -16.89 10.13
N SER A 115 17.45 -16.96 8.88
CA SER A 115 18.11 -17.59 7.75
C SER A 115 18.83 -16.58 6.84
N GLY A 116 18.95 -15.31 7.25
CA GLY A 116 19.61 -14.25 6.50
C GLY A 116 18.74 -13.50 5.50
N ASP A 117 17.41 -13.72 5.51
CA ASP A 117 16.48 -12.89 4.74
C ASP A 117 16.34 -11.49 5.38
N ALA A 118 15.81 -10.52 4.62
CA ALA A 118 15.50 -9.20 5.16
C ALA A 118 14.45 -9.27 6.28
N ALA A 119 14.55 -8.36 7.26
CA ALA A 119 13.57 -8.24 8.35
C ALA A 119 12.26 -7.58 7.89
N GLU A 120 12.30 -6.84 6.78
CA GLU A 120 11.22 -5.99 6.32
C GLU A 120 10.63 -6.53 5.01
N LEU A 121 9.31 -6.41 4.87
CA LEU A 121 8.62 -6.74 3.63
C LEU A 121 8.97 -5.75 2.51
N PRO A 122 8.86 -6.16 1.23
CA PRO A 122 9.11 -5.26 0.12
C PRO A 122 8.15 -4.06 0.16
N TYR A 123 8.71 -2.86 0.10
CA TYR A 123 7.91 -1.64 0.04
C TYR A 123 7.43 -1.34 -1.37
N PHE A 124 6.26 -0.73 -1.49
CA PHE A 124 5.71 -0.19 -2.73
C PHE A 124 5.12 1.20 -2.51
N SER A 125 5.07 1.99 -3.57
CA SER A 125 4.32 3.25 -3.54
C SER A 125 2.87 3.03 -3.98
N PHE A 126 1.94 3.72 -3.32
CA PHE A 126 0.50 3.72 -3.64
C PHE A 126 0.05 5.12 -4.00
N VAL A 127 -0.70 5.27 -5.09
CA VAL A 127 -1.21 6.53 -5.59
C VAL A 127 -2.71 6.43 -5.78
N GLU A 128 -3.42 7.46 -5.34
CA GLU A 128 -4.85 7.65 -5.64
C GLU A 128 -5.07 9.03 -6.25
N GLN A 129 -5.99 9.08 -7.22
CA GLN A 129 -6.37 10.31 -7.89
C GLN A 129 -7.86 10.32 -8.21
N ILE A 130 -8.51 11.44 -7.95
CA ILE A 130 -9.90 11.74 -8.30
C ILE A 130 -9.88 12.74 -9.46
N ARG A 131 -10.48 12.37 -10.61
CA ARG A 131 -10.59 13.21 -11.82
C ARG A 131 -9.26 13.55 -12.50
N PRO A 132 -8.70 12.64 -13.33
CA PRO A 132 -7.56 12.96 -14.19
C PRO A 132 -7.96 13.95 -15.30
N GLY A 133 -7.70 15.23 -15.10
CA GLY A 133 -7.72 16.27 -16.15
C GLY A 133 -6.39 16.34 -16.92
N ALA A 134 -6.35 17.14 -17.99
CA ALA A 134 -5.21 17.24 -18.93
C ALA A 134 -3.88 17.75 -18.32
N GLY A 135 -3.87 18.17 -17.05
CA GLY A 135 -2.68 18.42 -16.25
C GLY A 135 -2.74 17.54 -15.00
N VAL A 136 -2.06 16.41 -15.02
CA VAL A 136 -2.16 15.38 -13.98
C VAL A 136 -1.46 15.85 -12.72
N VAL A 137 -2.24 16.21 -11.69
CA VAL A 137 -1.76 16.31 -10.31
C VAL A 137 -2.16 15.00 -9.64
N ALA A 138 -1.19 14.20 -9.21
CA ALA A 138 -1.47 13.08 -8.30
C ALA A 138 -2.03 13.67 -7.00
N ASP A 139 -3.26 13.32 -6.64
CA ASP A 139 -3.87 13.90 -5.43
C ASP A 139 -3.06 13.49 -4.20
N ARG A 140 -2.64 12.21 -4.13
CA ARG A 140 -1.79 11.67 -3.06
C ARG A 140 -0.92 10.52 -3.53
N MET A 141 0.29 10.46 -3.00
CA MET A 141 1.19 9.32 -3.11
C MET A 141 1.70 8.93 -1.71
N ALA A 142 1.40 7.71 -1.29
CA ALA A 142 2.02 7.08 -0.14
C ALA A 142 3.27 6.30 -0.58
N VAL A 143 4.35 6.46 0.16
CA VAL A 143 5.68 5.93 -0.14
C VAL A 143 6.08 5.08 1.07
N GLY A 144 6.63 3.88 0.84
CA GLY A 144 6.97 2.97 1.94
C GLY A 144 5.81 2.09 2.40
N CYS A 145 4.79 1.87 1.57
CA CYS A 145 3.69 0.99 1.93
C CYS A 145 4.14 -0.48 1.94
N ALA A 146 3.65 -1.26 2.89
CA ALA A 146 3.84 -2.71 2.97
C ALA A 146 2.49 -3.42 3.09
N VAL A 147 2.41 -4.68 2.64
CA VAL A 147 1.20 -5.49 2.79
C VAL A 147 1.18 -6.08 4.19
N GLU A 148 0.26 -5.64 5.03
CA GLU A 148 0.04 -6.20 6.37
C GLU A 148 -0.65 -7.57 6.31
N GLY A 149 -1.59 -7.74 5.38
CA GLY A 149 -2.33 -9.00 5.23
C GLY A 149 -3.22 -9.00 3.99
N TRP A 150 -3.75 -10.17 3.67
CA TRP A 150 -4.69 -10.38 2.57
C TRP A 150 -5.75 -11.40 2.95
N THR A 151 -6.93 -11.27 2.37
CA THR A 151 -8.04 -12.21 2.55
C THR A 151 -8.52 -12.64 1.17
N ILE A 152 -8.61 -13.96 0.94
CA ILE A 152 -9.19 -14.52 -0.29
C ILE A 152 -10.56 -15.08 0.07
N SER A 153 -11.60 -14.59 -0.59
CA SER A 153 -12.95 -15.13 -0.49
C SER A 153 -13.31 -15.86 -1.77
N ILE A 154 -13.73 -17.13 -1.65
CA ILE A 154 -14.16 -17.97 -2.77
C ILE A 154 -15.66 -18.21 -2.58
N GLY A 155 -16.49 -17.60 -3.44
CA GLY A 155 -17.96 -17.66 -3.31
C GLY A 155 -18.57 -19.00 -3.75
N SER A 156 -18.02 -19.61 -4.81
CA SER A 156 -18.42 -20.94 -5.29
C SER A 156 -17.28 -21.54 -6.13
N GLY A 157 -16.96 -22.81 -5.89
CA GLY A 157 -16.05 -23.57 -6.76
C GLY A 157 -16.82 -24.28 -7.88
N PRO A 158 -16.14 -24.87 -8.87
CA PRO A 158 -16.76 -25.85 -9.75
C PRO A 158 -17.13 -27.09 -8.92
N GLY A 159 -18.33 -27.09 -8.36
CA GLY A 159 -18.95 -28.16 -7.58
C GLY A 159 -20.45 -28.07 -7.72
#